data_AF-A0A527FL62-F1
#
_entry.id   AF-A0A527FL62-F1
#
_cell.length_a   1.000
_cell.length_b   1.000
_cell.length_c   1.000
_cell.angle_alpha   90.00
_cell.angle_beta   90.00
_cell.angle_gamma   90.00
#
_symmetry.space_group_name_H-M   'P 1'
#
loop_
_entity.id
_entity.type
_entity.pdbx_description
1 polymer ?
#
loop_
_entity_poly.entity_id
_entity_poly.type
_entity_poly.pdbx_seq_one_letter_code
_entity_poly.pdbx_strand_id
1 'polypeptide(L)' 'STEALITWARSGSLMFMTFGLACCAVEMIHTSMPRYDSERFGVAPRASPRQSDIMIVAGTLTNKMAPALRKV' A
#
# COMPACT_ATOMS: atom_id res chain seq x y z
N SER A 1 -2.13 18.04 -21.14
CA SER A 1 -1.45 17.04 -21.97
C SER A 1 -1.90 15.65 -21.55
N THR A 2 -1.81 14.65 -22.42
CA THR A 2 -2.22 13.25 -22.14
C THR A 2 -1.50 12.66 -20.92
N GLU A 3 -0.24 13.02 -20.68
CA GLU A 3 0.52 12.59 -19.50
C GLU A 3 -0.05 13.10 -18.17
N ALA A 4 -0.59 14.32 -18.15
CA ALA A 4 -1.21 14.88 -16.96
C ALA A 4 -2.47 14.10 -16.57
N LEU A 5 -3.25 13.65 -17.56
CA LEU A 5 -4.42 12.79 -17.34
C LEU A 5 -4.03 11.41 -16.80
N ILE A 6 -2.98 10.80 -17.37
CA ILE A 6 -2.47 9.49 -16.90
C ILE A 6 -1.95 9.59 -15.47
N THR A 7 -1.21 10.66 -15.16
CA THR A 7 -0.66 10.88 -13.82
C THR A 7 -1.77 11.09 -12.80
N TRP A 8 -2.78 11.90 -13.14
CA TRP A 8 -3.97 12.09 -12.31
C TRP A 8 -4.70 10.77 -12.02
N ALA A 9 -4.89 9.93 -13.05
CA ALA A 9 -5.53 8.62 -12.87
C ALA A 9 -4.73 7.68 -11.95
N ARG A 10 -3.39 7.68 -12.07
CA ARG A 10 -2.51 6.87 -11.20
C ARG A 10 -2.48 7.38 -9.76
N SER A 11 -2.48 8.70 -9.55
CA SER A 11 -2.48 9.28 -8.20
C SER A 11 -3.84 9.22 -7.51
N GLY A 12 -4.94 9.24 -8.29
CA GLY A 12 -6.31 9.24 -7.79
C GLY A 12 -6.88 7.85 -7.49
N SER A 13 -6.18 6.79 -7.87
CA SER A 13 -6.57 5.40 -7.63
C SER A 13 -5.33 4.59 -7.27
N LEU A 14 -4.91 4.66 -6.01
CA LEU A 14 -3.74 3.95 -5.50
C LEU A 14 -4.18 2.70 -4.75
N MET A 15 -4.07 1.54 -5.39
CA MET A 15 -4.37 0.28 -4.75
C MET A 15 -3.13 -0.24 -4.03
N PHE A 16 -3.09 -0.19 -2.71
CA PHE A 16 -1.90 -0.58 -1.94
C PHE A 16 -2.01 -2.00 -1.39
N MET A 17 -0.91 -2.74 -1.43
CA MET A 17 -0.77 -4.00 -0.71
C MET A 17 -0.10 -3.76 0.64
N THR A 18 -0.75 -4.26 1.69
CA THR A 18 -0.26 -4.14 3.06
C THR A 18 0.75 -5.26 3.37
N PHE A 19 2.02 -4.90 3.54
CA PHE A 19 3.04 -5.83 4.02
C PHE A 19 3.38 -5.51 5.48
N GLY A 20 2.44 -5.84 6.36
CA GLY A 20 2.56 -5.61 7.80
C GLY A 20 3.52 -6.58 8.47
N LEU A 21 4.74 -6.13 8.79
CA LEU A 21 5.81 -6.96 9.34
C LEU A 21 5.99 -6.79 10.85
N ALA A 22 5.70 -5.60 11.39
CA ALA A 22 5.92 -5.28 12.79
C ALA A 22 4.92 -4.21 13.26
N CYS A 23 5.31 -3.39 14.24
CA CYS A 23 4.46 -2.35 14.83
C CYS A 23 3.82 -1.44 13.79
N CYS A 24 4.57 -0.95 12.78
CA CYS A 24 4.09 -0.06 11.72
C CYS A 24 2.81 -0.54 10.99
N ALA A 25 2.49 -1.83 11.05
CA ALA A 25 1.24 -2.37 10.51
C ALA A 25 0.01 -1.79 11.25
N VAL A 26 0.11 -1.55 12.55
CA VAL A 26 -0.97 -0.98 13.38
C VAL A 26 -1.21 0.48 13.01
N GLU A 27 -0.16 1.25 12.79
CA GLU A 27 -0.27 2.62 12.29
C GLU A 27 -0.90 2.65 10.90
N MET A 28 -0.63 1.64 10.05
CA MET A 28 -1.30 1.51 8.77
C MET A 28 -2.80 1.24 8.92
N ILE A 29 -3.19 0.37 9.87
CA ILE A 29 -4.60 0.12 10.19
C ILE A 29 -5.27 1.41 10.67
N HIS A 30 -4.61 2.18 11.55
CA HIS A 30 -5.12 3.47 12.01
C HIS A 30 -5.24 4.48 10.88
N THR A 31 -4.36 4.44 9.89
CA THR A 31 -4.43 5.30 8.69
C THR A 31 -5.67 4.99 7.85
N SER A 32 -6.12 3.74 7.82
CA SER A 32 -7.37 3.33 7.16
C SER A 32 -8.61 3.41 8.06
N MET A 33 -8.46 3.77 9.34
CA MET A 33 -9.61 3.97 10.23
C MET A 33 -10.33 5.30 9.95
N PRO A 34 -11.59 5.46 10.40
CA PRO A 34 -12.45 6.59 10.04
C PRO A 34 -11.88 7.99 10.34
N ARG A 35 -10.89 8.09 11.22
CA ARG A 35 -10.25 9.36 11.57
C ARG A 35 -9.37 9.92 10.44
N TYR A 36 -8.65 9.04 9.76
CA TYR A 36 -7.69 9.41 8.71
C TYR A 36 -8.14 8.96 7.32
N ASP A 37 -9.00 7.95 7.25
CA ASP A 37 -9.72 7.45 6.07
C ASP A 37 -8.92 7.57 4.75
N SER A 38 -8.02 6.61 4.55
CA SER A 38 -7.24 6.51 3.32
C SER A 38 -8.11 6.38 2.06
N GLU A 39 -9.30 5.78 2.17
CA GLU A 39 -10.17 5.53 1.02
C GLU A 39 -10.71 6.83 0.41
N ARG A 40 -10.85 7.89 1.21
CA ARG A 40 -11.18 9.25 0.74
C ARG A 40 -10.23 9.76 -0.35
N PHE A 41 -8.96 9.36 -0.31
CA PHE A 41 -7.95 9.77 -1.29
C PHE A 41 -7.84 8.82 -2.49
N GLY A 42 -8.76 7.86 -2.62
CA GLY A 42 -8.67 6.79 -3.62
C GLY A 42 -7.59 5.76 -3.29
N VAL A 43 -7.17 5.69 -2.02
CA VAL A 43 -6.13 4.78 -1.53
C VAL A 43 -6.80 3.61 -0.81
N ALA A 44 -6.86 2.44 -1.45
CA ALA A 44 -7.59 1.28 -0.92
C ALA A 44 -6.69 0.04 -0.80
N PRO A 45 -6.83 -0.75 0.30
CA PRO A 45 -6.03 -1.94 0.49
C PRO A 45 -6.50 -3.06 -0.45
N ARG A 46 -5.57 -3.62 -1.22
CA ARG A 46 -5.76 -4.84 -2.01
C ARG A 46 -4.81 -5.91 -1.52
N ALA A 47 -5.37 -7.02 -1.04
CA ALA A 47 -4.59 -8.12 -0.47
C ALA A 47 -3.75 -8.89 -1.51
N SER A 48 -4.15 -8.85 -2.78
CA SER A 48 -3.43 -9.58 -3.83
C SER A 48 -2.37 -8.67 -4.48
N PRO A 49 -1.09 -9.10 -4.53
CA PRO A 49 -0.02 -8.31 -5.18
C PRO A 49 -0.25 -8.11 -6.68
N ARG A 50 -1.04 -8.98 -7.31
CA ARG A 50 -1.34 -8.93 -8.75
C ARG A 50 -2.31 -7.82 -9.15
N GLN A 51 -2.98 -7.20 -8.18
CA GLN A 51 -3.96 -6.13 -8.40
C GLN A 51 -3.54 -4.81 -7.75
N SER A 52 -2.45 -4.80 -6.98
CA SER A 52 -1.95 -3.61 -6.28
C SER A 52 -0.97 -2.83 -7.14
N ASP A 53 -1.04 -1.50 -7.04
CA ASP A 53 -0.12 -0.57 -7.69
C ASP A 53 1.14 -0.34 -6.86
N ILE A 54 1.02 -0.38 -5.53
CA ILE A 54 2.12 -0.14 -4.59
C ILE A 54 2.16 -1.18 -3.47
N MET A 55 3.36 -1.49 -2.97
CA MET A 55 3.58 -2.34 -1.80
C MET A 55 4.12 -1.49 -0.63
N ILE A 56 3.41 -1.48 0.50
CA ILE A 56 3.85 -0.79 1.72
C ILE A 56 4.49 -1.78 2.67
N VAL A 57 5.82 -1.70 2.82
CA VAL A 57 6.60 -2.52 3.75
C VAL A 57 6.56 -1.87 5.13
N ALA A 58 5.58 -2.27 5.94
CA ALA A 58 5.33 -1.68 7.25
C ALA A 58 5.90 -2.54 8.38
N GLY A 59 7.21 -2.39 8.59
CA GLY A 59 7.92 -2.96 9.74
C GLY A 59 9.32 -3.43 9.39
N THR A 60 9.97 -4.07 10.35
CA THR A 60 11.35 -4.52 10.22
C THR A 60 11.45 -5.73 9.27
N LEU A 61 12.33 -5.63 8.26
CA LEU A 61 12.67 -6.75 7.39
C LEU A 61 13.77 -7.61 8.03
N THR A 62 13.49 -8.90 8.22
CA THR A 62 14.50 -9.86 8.68
C THR A 62 15.14 -10.60 7.51
N ASN A 63 16.38 -11.09 7.69
CA ASN A 63 17.08 -11.87 6.66
C ASN A 63 16.27 -13.07 6.18
N LYS A 64 15.49 -13.70 7.07
CA LYS A 64 14.60 -14.83 6.74
C LYS A 64 13.41 -14.40 5.87
N MET A 65 12.93 -13.16 6.01
CA MET A 65 11.79 -12.62 5.28
C MET A 65 12.16 -11.96 3.94
N ALA A 66 13.42 -11.56 3.76
CA ALA A 66 13.93 -10.96 2.53
C ALA A 66 13.57 -11.72 1.22
N PRO A 67 13.75 -13.05 1.12
CA PRO A 67 13.38 -13.76 -0.11
C PRO A 67 11.87 -13.79 -0.37
N ALA A 68 11.04 -13.80 0.69
CA ALA A 68 9.59 -13.76 0.56
C ALA A 68 9.13 -12.40 0.06
N LEU A 69 9.67 -11.30 0.59
CA LEU A 69 9.36 -9.94 0.14
C LEU A 69 9.67 -9.75 -1.36
N ARG A 70 10.77 -10.32 -1.85
CA ARG A 70 11.15 -10.19 -3.27
C ARG A 70 10.27 -11.03 -4.22
N LYS A 71 9.61 -12.07 -3.70
CA LYS A 71 8.77 -12.98 -4.48
C LYS A 71 7.34 -12.47 -4.64
N VAL A 72 6.87 -11.72 -3.64
CA VAL A 72 5.57 -11.04 -3.65
C VAL A 72 5.57 -9.96 -4.73
#